data_AF-T5KCZ4-F1
#
_entry.id   AF-T5KCZ4-F1
#
_cell.length_a   1.000
_cell.length_b   1.000
_cell.length_c   1.000
_cell.angle_alpha   90.00
_cell.angle_beta   90.00
_cell.angle_gamma   90.00
#
_symmetry.space_group_name_H-M   'P 1'
#
loop_
_entity.id
_entity.type
_entity.pdbx_description
1 polymer ?
#
loop_
_entity_poly.entity_id
_entity_poly.type
_entity_poly.pdbx_seq_one_letter_code
_entity_poly.pdbx_strand_id
1 'polypeptide(L)'
;MADITQRAGVSRSSFFNYFASKSDVLWSGVDERIGQAIASLEQLGRAATGDAVHDILLSIVHDFAPDPLALALRNAAAMGVEGELIRDTGLRLARLSAAVSRAASASGVDVIRADILGAAHAAAVLSSLRVWAEQGAGRGTPETVLREALGTIHDLPWS
;
A
#
# COMPACT_ATOMS: atom_id res chain seq x y z
N MET A 1 28.42 4.59 -33.69
CA MET A 1 27.53 4.43 -34.86
C MET A 1 27.36 2.94 -35.09
N ALA A 2 26.21 2.39 -34.66
CA ALA A 2 25.60 1.09 -34.99
C ALA A 2 26.48 -0.17 -34.79
N ASP A 3 26.03 -1.33 -34.34
CA ASP A 3 24.70 -1.92 -34.25
C ASP A 3 24.88 -3.26 -33.51
N ILE A 4 24.25 -3.49 -32.35
CA ILE A 4 23.97 -4.85 -31.84
C ILE A 4 22.64 -4.83 -31.08
N THR A 5 21.55 -4.47 -31.77
CA THR A 5 20.18 -4.69 -31.25
C THR A 5 19.26 -5.14 -32.37
N GLN A 6 19.52 -6.30 -32.98
CA GLN A 6 18.50 -6.97 -33.76
C GLN A 6 18.78 -8.47 -33.94
N ARG A 7 18.35 -9.30 -32.97
CA ARG A 7 18.05 -10.73 -33.21
C ARG A 7 17.27 -11.38 -32.06
N ALA A 8 16.16 -10.76 -31.68
CA ALA A 8 14.97 -11.42 -31.15
C ALA A 8 13.80 -10.45 -31.36
N GLY A 9 12.83 -10.82 -32.18
CA GLY A 9 11.71 -9.98 -32.58
C GLY A 9 10.68 -9.74 -31.48
N VAL A 10 11.07 -9.05 -30.42
CA VAL A 10 10.17 -8.43 -29.44
C VAL A 10 10.79 -7.12 -29.01
N SER A 11 10.25 -6.02 -29.54
CA SER A 11 10.61 -4.67 -29.13
C SER A 11 10.31 -4.47 -27.64
N ARG A 12 11.15 -3.70 -26.91
CA ARG A 12 10.86 -3.17 -25.56
C ARG A 12 9.47 -2.52 -25.47
N SER A 13 8.91 -2.10 -26.61
CA SER A 13 7.58 -1.51 -26.75
C SER A 13 6.41 -2.51 -26.64
N SER A 14 6.63 -3.83 -26.84
CA SER A 14 5.56 -4.84 -26.81
C SER A 14 5.28 -5.46 -25.44
N PHE A 15 6.08 -5.17 -24.41
CA PHE A 15 5.80 -5.64 -23.04
C PHE A 15 4.76 -4.75 -22.32
N PHE A 16 4.57 -3.49 -22.76
CA PHE A 16 3.87 -2.47 -21.96
C PHE A 16 2.48 -2.03 -22.46
N ASN A 17 2.02 -2.38 -23.65
CA ASN A 17 0.64 -2.08 -24.06
C ASN A 17 -0.40 -2.87 -23.23
N TYR A 18 -1.04 -2.25 -22.24
CA TYR A 18 -2.38 -2.52 -21.68
C TYR A 18 -2.61 -1.59 -20.45
N PHE A 19 -2.88 -0.30 -20.67
CA PHE A 19 -2.87 0.76 -19.65
C PHE A 19 -4.20 1.00 -18.90
N ALA A 20 -5.02 -0.03 -18.80
CA ALA A 20 -6.08 -0.09 -17.79
C ALA A 20 -6.14 -1.47 -17.11
N SER A 21 -5.50 -2.51 -17.66
CA SER A 21 -5.54 -3.87 -17.10
C SER A 21 -4.22 -4.35 -16.48
N LYS A 22 -3.11 -3.61 -16.60
CA LYS A 22 -1.80 -3.98 -16.00
C LYS A 22 -1.65 -3.55 -14.55
N SER A 23 -2.06 -2.32 -14.22
CA SER A 23 -2.10 -1.86 -12.83
C SER A 23 -3.01 -2.74 -11.97
N ASP A 24 -4.18 -3.12 -12.48
CA ASP A 24 -5.10 -4.01 -11.77
C ASP A 24 -4.45 -5.35 -11.43
N VAL A 25 -3.67 -5.92 -12.36
CA VAL A 25 -2.94 -7.17 -12.10
C VAL A 25 -1.85 -6.97 -11.05
N LEU A 26 -1.05 -5.89 -11.14
CA LEU A 26 -0.02 -5.60 -10.15
C LEU A 26 -0.60 -5.44 -8.74
N TRP A 27 -1.71 -4.73 -8.61
CA TRP A 27 -2.28 -4.39 -7.31
C TRP A 27 -3.33 -5.38 -6.81
N SER A 28 -3.82 -6.29 -7.64
CA SER A 28 -4.92 -7.23 -7.35
C SER A 28 -4.80 -7.90 -5.97
N GLY A 29 -3.62 -8.44 -5.64
CA GLY A 29 -3.39 -9.09 -4.36
C GLY A 29 -3.49 -8.14 -3.16
N VAL A 30 -3.02 -6.90 -3.31
CA VAL A 30 -3.16 -5.85 -2.28
C VAL A 30 -4.61 -5.34 -2.23
N ASP A 31 -5.28 -5.19 -3.36
CA ASP A 31 -6.66 -4.71 -3.43
C ASP A 31 -7.64 -5.66 -2.76
N GLU A 32 -7.46 -6.96 -2.94
CA GLU A 32 -8.25 -7.98 -2.25
C GLU A 32 -8.10 -7.84 -0.73
N ARG A 33 -6.86 -7.74 -0.25
CA ARG A 33 -6.55 -7.60 1.17
C ARG A 33 -7.03 -6.27 1.76
N ILE A 34 -6.89 -5.16 1.03
CA ILE A 34 -7.48 -3.87 1.41
C ILE A 34 -9.01 -4.00 1.48
N GLY A 35 -9.65 -4.69 0.53
CA GLY A 35 -11.08 -4.96 0.55
C GLY A 35 -11.53 -5.71 1.80
N GLN A 36 -10.81 -6.77 2.16
CA GLN A 36 -11.06 -7.56 3.38
C GLN A 36 -10.84 -6.74 4.66
N ALA A 37 -9.80 -5.91 4.70
CA ALA A 37 -9.54 -5.02 5.82
C ALA A 37 -10.64 -3.96 5.98
N ILE A 38 -11.10 -3.34 4.88
CA ILE A 38 -12.22 -2.38 4.90
C ILE A 38 -13.49 -3.05 5.43
N ALA A 39 -13.82 -4.25 4.95
CA ALA A 39 -14.98 -4.98 5.43
C ALA A 39 -14.86 -5.28 6.95
N SER A 40 -13.67 -5.66 7.42
CA SER A 40 -13.42 -5.95 8.84
C SER A 40 -13.53 -4.69 9.71
N LEU A 41 -13.02 -3.54 9.24
CA LEU A 41 -13.16 -2.25 9.92
C LEU A 41 -14.63 -1.84 10.07
N GLU A 42 -15.44 -2.09 9.04
CA GLU A 42 -16.87 -1.80 9.07
C GLU A 42 -17.63 -2.66 10.08
N GLN A 43 -17.19 -3.90 10.31
CA GLN A 43 -17.80 -4.79 11.32
C GLN A 43 -17.51 -4.37 12.76
N LEU A 44 -16.44 -3.60 13.03
CA LEU A 44 -16.12 -3.16 14.39
C LEU A 44 -17.21 -2.25 14.99
N GLY A 45 -17.83 -1.40 14.17
CA GLY A 45 -18.84 -0.44 14.59
C GLY A 45 -18.39 0.40 15.80
N ARG A 46 -19.23 0.47 16.84
CA ARG A 46 -18.93 1.22 18.07
C ARG A 46 -17.85 0.58 18.95
N ALA A 47 -17.49 -0.67 18.70
CA ALA A 47 -16.50 -1.42 19.48
C ALA A 47 -15.07 -1.25 18.93
N ALA A 48 -14.85 -0.39 17.94
CA ALA A 48 -13.52 -0.16 17.39
C ALA A 48 -12.56 0.36 18.49
N THR A 49 -11.40 -0.27 18.56
CA THR A 49 -10.27 0.13 19.42
C THR A 49 -9.03 0.30 18.55
N GLY A 50 -8.03 1.04 19.04
CA GLY A 50 -6.76 1.22 18.33
C GLY A 50 -6.10 -0.13 18.00
N ASP A 51 -6.03 -1.03 18.97
CA ASP A 51 -5.45 -2.37 18.79
C ASP A 51 -6.19 -3.19 17.74
N ALA A 52 -7.53 -3.21 17.77
CA ALA A 52 -8.31 -3.92 16.76
C ALA A 52 -8.11 -3.36 15.35
N VAL A 53 -7.99 -2.02 15.22
CA VAL A 53 -7.66 -1.38 13.94
C VAL A 53 -6.24 -1.76 13.50
N HIS A 54 -5.26 -1.75 14.40
CA HIS A 54 -3.88 -2.15 14.10
C HIS A 54 -3.80 -3.60 13.59
N ASP A 55 -4.47 -4.54 14.27
CA ASP A 55 -4.50 -5.95 13.88
C ASP A 55 -5.10 -6.14 12.48
N ILE A 56 -6.18 -5.43 12.16
CA ILE A 56 -6.79 -5.45 10.83
C ILE A 56 -5.83 -4.89 9.78
N LEU A 57 -5.12 -3.80 10.07
CA LEU A 57 -4.18 -3.22 9.11
C LEU A 57 -2.95 -4.10 8.91
N LEU A 58 -2.45 -4.77 9.94
CA LEU A 58 -1.36 -5.74 9.85
C LEU A 58 -1.75 -6.93 8.94
N SER A 59 -3.02 -7.33 8.94
CA SER A 59 -3.50 -8.41 8.05
C SER A 59 -3.31 -8.10 6.55
N ILE A 60 -3.25 -6.82 6.16
CA ILE A 60 -3.04 -6.40 4.77
C ILE A 60 -1.67 -6.87 4.25
N VAL A 61 -0.67 -6.92 5.11
CA VAL A 61 0.71 -7.27 4.74
C VAL A 61 1.16 -8.61 5.31
N HIS A 62 0.27 -9.34 5.98
CA HIS A 62 0.56 -10.63 6.57
C HIS A 62 0.92 -11.66 5.49
N ASP A 63 2.03 -12.38 5.68
CA ASP A 63 2.59 -13.34 4.71
C ASP A 63 2.70 -12.77 3.28
N PHE A 64 2.95 -11.46 3.17
CA PHE A 64 3.11 -10.82 1.87
C PHE A 64 4.45 -11.23 1.26
N ALA A 65 4.39 -12.13 0.27
CA ALA A 65 5.53 -12.63 -0.45
C ALA A 65 6.04 -11.58 -1.48
N PRO A 66 7.29 -11.70 -1.96
CA PRO A 66 7.75 -10.91 -3.10
C PRO A 66 6.85 -11.17 -4.31
N ASP A 67 6.00 -10.20 -4.64
CA ASP A 67 4.98 -10.28 -5.67
C ASP A 67 5.34 -9.33 -6.84
N PRO A 68 4.60 -9.35 -7.96
CA PRO A 68 4.82 -8.44 -9.07
C PRO A 68 4.80 -6.96 -8.66
N LEU A 69 4.02 -6.60 -7.63
CA LEU A 69 3.99 -5.25 -7.09
C LEU A 69 5.33 -4.87 -6.44
N ALA A 70 5.92 -5.74 -5.62
CA ALA A 70 7.22 -5.51 -5.00
C ALA A 70 8.31 -5.27 -6.05
N LEU A 71 8.30 -6.02 -7.15
CA LEU A 71 9.21 -5.80 -8.27
C LEU A 71 8.96 -4.46 -8.97
N ALA A 72 7.70 -4.08 -9.18
CA ALA A 72 7.32 -2.81 -9.79
C ALA A 72 7.73 -1.62 -8.90
N LEU A 73 7.46 -1.68 -7.60
CA LEU A 73 7.86 -0.66 -6.62
C LEU A 73 9.39 -0.50 -6.60
N ARG A 74 10.13 -1.61 -6.52
CA ARG A 74 11.59 -1.59 -6.47
C ARG A 74 12.24 -1.03 -7.74
N ASN A 75 11.65 -1.30 -8.91
CA ASN A 75 12.25 -0.98 -10.20
C ASN A 75 11.45 0.09 -10.97
N ALA A 76 10.66 0.90 -10.27
CA ALA A 76 9.69 1.83 -10.86
C ALA A 76 10.33 2.70 -11.95
N ALA A 77 11.49 3.30 -11.67
CA ALA A 77 12.24 4.13 -12.62
C ALA A 77 12.83 3.37 -13.80
N ALA A 78 13.33 2.15 -13.58
CA ALA A 78 13.83 1.32 -14.67
C ALA A 78 12.69 0.84 -15.59
N MET A 79 11.48 0.73 -15.04
CA MET A 79 10.27 0.31 -15.76
C MET A 79 9.48 1.49 -16.33
N GLY A 80 9.76 2.73 -15.90
CA GLY A 80 9.05 3.94 -16.34
C GLY A 80 7.59 4.01 -15.85
N VAL A 81 7.29 3.47 -14.67
CA VAL A 81 5.93 3.33 -14.12
C VAL A 81 5.69 4.19 -12.87
N GLU A 82 6.57 5.13 -12.53
CA GLU A 82 6.45 5.94 -11.30
C GLU A 82 5.16 6.74 -11.24
N GLY A 83 4.78 7.39 -12.34
CA GLY A 83 3.56 8.19 -12.40
C GLY A 83 2.28 7.35 -12.22
N GLU A 84 2.29 6.13 -12.73
CA GLU A 84 1.19 5.15 -12.55
C GLU A 84 1.12 4.68 -11.10
N LEU A 85 2.26 4.27 -10.53
CA LEU A 85 2.34 3.84 -9.13
C LEU A 85 1.90 4.94 -8.16
N ILE A 86 2.26 6.21 -8.40
CA ILE A 86 1.81 7.35 -7.57
C ILE A 86 0.29 7.47 -7.62
N ARG A 87 -0.31 7.43 -8.82
CA ARG A 87 -1.77 7.54 -9.00
C ARG A 87 -2.50 6.38 -8.32
N ASP A 88 -2.01 5.17 -8.54
CA ASP A 88 -2.61 3.94 -8.04
C ASP A 88 -2.47 3.81 -6.52
N THR A 89 -1.34 4.25 -5.96
CA THR A 89 -1.14 4.37 -4.52
C THR A 89 -2.13 5.38 -3.94
N GLY A 90 -2.35 6.52 -4.61
CA GLY A 90 -3.29 7.56 -4.17
C GLY A 90 -4.73 7.05 -4.03
N LEU A 91 -5.20 6.23 -4.97
CA LEU A 91 -6.53 5.61 -4.89
C LEU A 91 -6.67 4.71 -3.66
N ARG A 92 -5.66 3.88 -3.39
CA ARG A 92 -5.65 2.94 -2.26
C ARG A 92 -5.53 3.66 -0.93
N LEU A 93 -4.72 4.72 -0.89
CA LEU A 93 -4.59 5.59 0.27
C LEU A 93 -5.95 6.20 0.64
N ALA A 94 -6.66 6.76 -0.35
CA ALA A 94 -7.97 7.38 -0.13
C ALA A 94 -9.01 6.36 0.37
N ARG A 95 -9.05 5.17 -0.25
CA ARG A 95 -9.99 4.09 0.15
C ARG A 95 -9.76 3.64 1.59
N LEU A 96 -8.52 3.35 1.95
CA LEU A 96 -8.16 2.86 3.27
C LEU A 96 -8.32 3.95 4.34
N SER A 97 -7.91 5.18 4.03
CA SER A 97 -8.09 6.35 4.92
C SER A 97 -9.55 6.57 5.28
N ALA A 98 -10.42 6.55 4.27
CA ALA A 98 -11.86 6.72 4.49
C ALA A 98 -12.44 5.60 5.37
N ALA A 99 -12.00 4.35 5.22
CA ALA A 99 -12.49 3.24 6.04
C ALA A 99 -12.06 3.36 7.51
N VAL A 100 -10.81 3.72 7.77
CA VAL A 100 -10.31 3.93 9.13
C VAL A 100 -10.97 5.16 9.77
N SER A 101 -11.15 6.26 9.03
CA SER A 101 -11.89 7.44 9.51
C SER A 101 -13.33 7.09 9.89
N ARG A 102 -14.03 6.29 9.06
CA ARG A 102 -15.38 5.79 9.40
C ARG A 102 -15.38 4.94 10.67
N ALA A 103 -14.42 4.03 10.84
CA ALA A 103 -14.31 3.20 12.05
C ALA A 103 -14.09 4.06 13.31
N ALA A 104 -13.17 5.03 13.24
CA ALA A 104 -12.89 5.95 14.35
C ALA A 104 -14.12 6.84 14.67
N SER A 105 -14.80 7.37 13.65
CA SER A 105 -16.01 8.17 13.83
C SER A 105 -17.13 7.33 14.46
N ALA A 106 -17.30 6.08 14.03
CA ALA A 106 -18.31 5.16 14.58
C ALA A 106 -18.07 4.83 16.06
N SER A 107 -16.81 4.88 16.54
CA SER A 107 -16.46 4.73 17.95
C SER A 107 -16.49 6.05 18.75
N GLY A 108 -16.95 7.15 18.15
CA GLY A 108 -17.14 8.45 18.83
C GLY A 108 -15.96 9.40 18.76
N VAL A 109 -14.96 9.16 17.90
CA VAL A 109 -13.88 10.12 17.64
C VAL A 109 -14.42 11.29 16.79
N ASP A 110 -14.01 12.52 17.13
CA ASP A 110 -14.36 13.71 16.33
C ASP A 110 -13.88 13.62 14.88
N VAL A 111 -14.64 14.19 13.95
CA VAL A 111 -14.47 14.01 12.49
C VAL A 111 -13.07 14.40 12.00
N ILE A 112 -12.52 15.54 12.44
CA ILE A 112 -11.19 15.98 12.00
C ILE A 112 -10.13 15.01 12.51
N ARG A 113 -10.26 14.57 13.77
CA ARG A 113 -9.34 13.62 14.37
C ARG A 113 -9.44 12.25 13.70
N ALA A 114 -10.65 11.80 13.35
CA ALA A 114 -10.89 10.56 12.63
C ALA A 114 -10.25 10.60 11.23
N ASP A 115 -10.36 11.72 10.52
CA ASP A 115 -9.73 11.90 9.20
C ASP A 115 -8.19 11.89 9.29
N ILE A 116 -7.62 12.55 10.30
CA ILE A 116 -6.16 12.53 10.55
C ILE A 116 -5.70 11.10 10.85
N LEU A 117 -6.41 10.39 11.74
CA LEU A 117 -6.11 9.00 12.05
C LEU A 117 -6.18 8.14 10.79
N GLY A 118 -7.24 8.29 10.00
CA GLY A 118 -7.41 7.55 8.75
C GLY A 118 -6.26 7.77 7.77
N ALA A 119 -5.88 9.03 7.55
CA ALA A 119 -4.79 9.37 6.66
C ALA A 119 -3.44 8.82 7.15
N ALA A 120 -3.13 8.95 8.44
CA ALA A 120 -1.89 8.46 9.04
C ALA A 120 -1.77 6.94 8.93
N HIS A 121 -2.82 6.20 9.27
CA HIS A 121 -2.82 4.73 9.20
C HIS A 121 -2.71 4.22 7.76
N ALA A 122 -3.45 4.83 6.83
CA ALA A 122 -3.35 4.45 5.42
C ALA A 122 -1.95 4.74 4.84
N ALA A 123 -1.35 5.87 5.23
CA ALA A 123 0.02 6.21 4.85
C ALA A 123 1.03 5.22 5.43
N ALA A 124 0.85 4.78 6.68
CA ALA A 124 1.71 3.77 7.31
C ALA A 124 1.71 2.46 6.51
N VAL A 125 0.53 1.95 6.10
CA VAL A 125 0.41 0.71 5.31
C VAL A 125 1.14 0.83 3.96
N LEU A 126 0.81 1.84 3.17
CA LEU A 126 1.36 1.95 1.81
C LEU A 126 2.84 2.33 1.81
N SER A 127 3.28 3.16 2.76
CA SER A 127 4.70 3.50 2.91
C SER A 127 5.51 2.29 3.35
N SER A 128 4.97 1.45 4.24
CA SER A 128 5.67 0.24 4.70
C SER A 128 5.89 -0.75 3.57
N LEU A 129 4.88 -0.97 2.71
CA LEU A 129 5.00 -1.79 1.51
C LEU A 129 6.06 -1.25 0.55
N ARG A 130 6.03 0.06 0.24
CA ARG A 130 7.03 0.70 -0.62
C ARG A 130 8.44 0.58 -0.06
N VAL A 131 8.63 0.94 1.20
CA VAL A 131 9.95 0.94 1.87
C VAL A 131 10.51 -0.48 1.94
N TRP A 132 9.69 -1.46 2.29
CA TRP A 132 10.08 -2.87 2.26
C TRP A 132 10.53 -3.31 0.85
N ALA A 133 9.73 -2.98 -0.18
CA ALA A 133 10.05 -3.36 -1.56
C ALA A 133 11.34 -2.70 -2.08
N GLU A 134 11.57 -1.43 -1.77
CA GLU A 134 12.77 -0.67 -2.16
C GLU A 134 14.05 -1.22 -1.50
N GLN A 135 13.96 -1.63 -0.24
CA GLN A 135 15.10 -2.07 0.55
C GLN A 135 15.46 -3.56 0.32
N GLY A 136 14.56 -4.35 -0.26
CA GLY A 136 14.77 -5.77 -0.54
C GLY A 136 14.87 -6.63 0.74
N ALA A 137 15.46 -7.83 0.63
CA ALA A 137 15.51 -8.84 1.69
C ALA A 137 16.23 -8.44 3.00
N GLY A 138 16.70 -7.18 3.14
CA GLY A 138 17.50 -6.71 4.27
C GLY A 138 16.73 -6.13 5.46
N ARG A 139 15.43 -5.83 5.33
CA ARG A 139 14.63 -5.18 6.41
C ARG A 139 13.57 -6.06 7.07
N GLY A 140 13.62 -7.37 6.86
CA GLY A 140 12.62 -8.30 7.40
C GLY A 140 11.33 -8.32 6.57
N THR A 141 10.20 -8.56 7.21
CA THR A 141 8.90 -8.68 6.54
C THR A 141 8.21 -7.30 6.45
N PRO A 142 7.30 -7.08 5.49
CA PRO A 142 6.53 -5.84 5.45
C PRO A 142 5.65 -5.67 6.69
N GLU A 143 5.29 -6.76 7.37
CA GLU A 143 4.63 -6.75 8.67
C GLU A 143 5.49 -6.11 9.77
N THR A 144 6.80 -6.42 9.83
CA THR A 144 7.72 -5.77 10.78
C THR A 144 7.80 -4.26 10.53
N VAL A 145 7.96 -3.85 9.27
CA VAL A 145 8.03 -2.43 8.89
C VAL A 145 6.73 -1.70 9.25
N LEU A 146 5.58 -2.33 9.01
CA LEU A 146 4.28 -1.75 9.35
C LEU A 146 4.07 -1.65 10.86
N ARG A 147 4.47 -2.66 11.63
CA ARG A 147 4.35 -2.63 13.09
C ARG A 147 5.15 -1.47 13.68
N GLU A 148 6.36 -1.25 13.19
CA GLU A 148 7.17 -0.09 13.56
C GLU A 148 6.46 1.22 13.18
N ALA A 149 5.95 1.34 11.94
CA ALA A 149 5.27 2.54 11.47
C ALA A 149 3.96 2.85 12.22
N LEU A 150 3.19 1.85 12.63
CA LEU A 150 1.99 2.04 13.45
C LEU A 150 2.36 2.51 14.87
N GLY A 151 3.44 1.98 15.44
CA GLY A 151 3.95 2.40 16.75
C GLY A 151 4.33 3.88 16.79
N THR A 152 4.78 4.47 15.68
CA THR A 152 5.19 5.89 15.63
C THR A 152 4.03 6.87 15.45
N ILE A 153 2.81 6.43 15.12
CA ILE A 153 1.66 7.34 14.89
C ILE A 153 1.34 8.17 16.14
N HIS A 154 1.61 7.65 17.33
CA HIS A 154 1.45 8.37 18.60
C HIS A 154 2.61 9.31 18.93
N ASP A 155 3.76 9.08 18.30
CA ASP A 155 5.06 9.69 18.59
C ASP A 155 5.63 10.34 17.32
N LEU A 156 4.89 11.20 16.63
CA LEU A 156 5.42 12.00 15.52
C LEU A 156 5.91 13.36 16.03
N PRO A 157 7.13 13.47 16.59
CA PRO A 157 7.69 14.77 16.87
C PRO A 157 8.04 15.46 15.56
N TRP A 158 7.83 16.77 15.53
CA TRP A 158 8.27 17.66 14.45
C TRP A 158 9.78 17.93 14.47
N SER A 159 10.53 17.27 15.37
CA SER A 159 11.92 17.58 15.71
C SER A 159 12.93 16.78 14.90
#